data_AF-C0EMR0-F1
#
_entry.id   AF-C0EMR0-F1
#
_cell.length_a   1.000
_cell.length_b   1.000
_cell.length_c   1.000
_cell.angle_alpha   90.00
_cell.angle_beta   90.00
_cell.angle_gamma   90.00
#
_symmetry.space_group_name_H-M   'P 1'
#
loop_
_entity.id
_entity.type
_entity.pdbx_description
1 polymer ?
#
loop_
_entity_poly.entity_id
_entity_poly.type
_entity_poly.pdbx_seq_one_letter_code
_entity_poly.pdbx_strand_id
1 'polypeptide(L)'
;MIPALLVSYVVSSLFYMGAWQGFAALADFNLFVARIAAASFMAYALGQILDVHVFNRLRQNRRWWLAPTASTLFGNISDTLAFFFIAFWRSPDAFMAGHWMEIALVDYCFKVLI
;
A
#
# COMPACT_ATOMS: atom_id res chain seq x y z
N MET A 1 8.20 -10.81 5.04
CA MET A 1 7.60 -10.00 3.95
C MET A 1 7.47 -10.76 2.64
N ILE A 2 8.53 -11.36 2.11
CA ILE A 2 8.49 -12.14 0.85
C ILE A 2 7.42 -13.26 0.86
N PRO A 3 7.22 -14.03 1.95
CA PRO A 3 6.14 -15.03 1.98
C PRO A 3 4.74 -14.42 1.85
N ALA A 4 4.49 -13.26 2.46
CA ALA A 4 3.21 -12.57 2.38
C ALA A 4 2.92 -12.03 0.97
N LEU A 5 3.95 -11.55 0.27
CA LEU A 5 3.88 -11.16 -1.14
C LEU A 5 3.47 -12.33 -2.04
N LEU A 6 4.11 -13.49 -1.87
CA LEU A 6 3.79 -14.70 -2.65
C LEU A 6 2.37 -15.18 -2.37
N VAL A 7 1.97 -15.24 -1.10
CA VAL A 7 0.60 -15.61 -0.73
C VAL A 7 -0.41 -14.62 -1.31
N SER A 8 -0.14 -13.31 -1.22
CA SER A 8 -1.00 -12.28 -1.78
C SER A 8 -1.17 -12.42 -3.29
N TYR A 9 -0.07 -12.64 -4.02
CA TYR A 9 -0.11 -12.87 -5.48
C TYR A 9 -0.88 -14.13 -5.85
N VAL A 10 -0.61 -15.26 -5.19
CA VAL A 10 -1.26 -16.55 -5.45
C VAL A 10 -2.76 -16.44 -5.20
N VAL A 11 -3.17 -15.91 -4.05
CA VAL A 11 -4.59 -15.75 -3.70
C VAL A 11 -5.29 -14.79 -4.66
N SER A 12 -4.66 -13.65 -4.98
CA SER A 12 -5.24 -12.66 -5.90
C SER A 12 -5.30 -13.13 -7.35
N SER A 13 -4.41 -14.05 -7.77
CA SER A 13 -4.49 -14.66 -9.11
C SER A 13 -5.58 -15.74 -9.19
N LEU A 14 -5.76 -16.51 -8.10
CA LEU A 14 -6.80 -17.53 -8.01
C LEU A 14 -8.22 -16.93 -7.93
N PHE A 15 -8.35 -15.75 -7.32
CA PHE A 15 -9.60 -15.01 -7.17
C PHE A 15 -9.51 -13.64 -7.83
N TYR A 16 -9.85 -13.58 -9.12
CA TYR A 16 -9.89 -12.32 -9.87
C TYR A 16 -11.35 -11.88 -10.08
N MET A 17 -11.66 -10.61 -9.77
CA MET A 17 -13.01 -10.02 -9.86
C MET A 17 -14.11 -10.85 -9.17
N GLY A 18 -13.82 -11.45 -8.01
CA GLY A 18 -14.80 -12.22 -7.24
C GLY A 18 -15.15 -13.60 -7.83
N ALA A 19 -14.50 -14.00 -8.92
CA ALA A 19 -14.66 -15.32 -9.52
C ALA A 19 -13.41 -16.19 -9.29
N TRP A 20 -13.64 -17.48 -9.07
CA TRP A 20 -12.58 -18.49 -9.01
C TRP A 20 -12.05 -18.75 -10.42
N GLN A 21 -10.78 -18.41 -10.66
CA GLN A 21 -10.12 -18.54 -11.97
C GLN A 21 -9.50 -19.93 -12.20
N GLY A 22 -9.45 -20.77 -11.16
CA GLY A 22 -8.84 -22.09 -11.21
C GLY A 22 -7.31 -22.06 -11.15
N PHE A 23 -6.70 -23.24 -11.01
CA PHE A 23 -5.23 -23.37 -10.93
C PHE A 23 -4.52 -23.03 -12.25
N ALA A 24 -5.25 -23.00 -13.38
CA ALA A 24 -4.71 -22.55 -14.66
C ALA A 24 -4.30 -21.07 -14.63
N ALA A 25 -4.96 -20.23 -13.82
CA ALA A 25 -4.62 -18.82 -13.65
C ALA A 25 -3.26 -18.57 -12.97
N LEU A 26 -2.64 -19.61 -12.38
CA LEU A 26 -1.26 -19.53 -11.89
C LEU A 26 -0.23 -19.71 -13.02
N ALA A 27 -0.64 -20.30 -14.16
CA ALA A 27 0.21 -20.45 -15.34
C ALA A 27 0.29 -19.15 -16.16
N ASP A 28 -0.75 -18.31 -16.10
CA ASP A 28 -0.76 -16.98 -16.71
C ASP A 28 -0.20 -15.91 -15.77
N PHE A 29 0.78 -15.16 -16.25
CA PHE A 29 1.39 -14.10 -15.45
C PHE A 29 0.54 -12.82 -15.50
N ASN A 30 -0.27 -12.61 -14.46
CA ASN A 30 -1.14 -11.44 -14.38
C ASN A 30 -0.35 -10.21 -13.90
N LEU A 31 0.13 -9.40 -14.87
CA LEU A 31 0.90 -8.18 -14.62
C LEU A 31 0.18 -7.18 -13.71
N PHE A 32 -1.16 -7.12 -13.77
CA PHE A 32 -1.95 -6.24 -12.91
C PHE A 32 -1.87 -6.70 -11.45
N VAL A 33 -2.10 -7.99 -11.18
CA VAL A 33 -1.99 -8.56 -9.82
C VAL A 33 -0.56 -8.45 -9.29
N ALA A 34 0.45 -8.72 -10.13
CA ALA A 34 1.85 -8.55 -9.76
C ALA A 34 2.18 -7.11 -9.37
N ARG A 35 1.63 -6.13 -10.10
CA ARG A 35 1.80 -4.70 -9.80
C ARG A 35 1.17 -4.31 -8.47
N ILE A 36 -0.04 -4.81 -8.17
CA ILE A 36 -0.70 -4.56 -6.88
C ILE A 36 0.12 -5.14 -5.74
N ALA A 37 0.59 -6.39 -5.88
CA ALA A 37 1.43 -7.02 -4.86
C ALA A 37 2.74 -6.23 -4.63
N ALA A 38 3.41 -5.82 -5.70
CA ALA A 38 4.62 -4.99 -5.62
C ALA A 38 4.34 -3.62 -4.98
N ALA A 39 3.22 -2.98 -5.32
CA ALA A 39 2.78 -1.72 -4.74
C ALA A 39 2.58 -1.84 -3.23
N SER A 40 1.90 -2.89 -2.75
CA SER A 40 1.72 -3.13 -1.31
C SER A 40 3.04 -3.33 -0.57
N PHE A 41 3.99 -4.04 -1.17
CA PHE A 41 5.31 -4.23 -0.57
C PHE A 41 6.09 -2.93 -0.47
N MET A 42 6.11 -2.14 -1.55
CA MET A 42 6.81 -0.85 -1.58
C MET A 42 6.18 0.16 -0.64
N ALA A 43 4.85 0.21 -0.58
CA ALA A 43 4.10 1.05 0.35
C ALA A 43 4.51 0.75 1.80
N TYR A 44 4.47 -0.52 2.19
CA TYR A 44 4.84 -0.92 3.54
C TYR A 44 6.31 -0.61 3.83
N ALA A 45 7.22 -0.92 2.91
CA ALA A 45 8.65 -0.68 3.10
C ALA A 45 8.94 0.82 3.30
N LEU A 46 8.35 1.68 2.47
CA LEU A 46 8.48 3.13 2.59
C LEU A 46 7.84 3.66 3.88
N GLY A 47 6.63 3.18 4.21
CA GLY A 47 5.93 3.53 5.44
C GLY A 47 6.74 3.18 6.68
N GLN A 48 7.32 1.98 6.75
CA GLN A 48 8.18 1.54 7.86
C GLN A 48 9.48 2.33 7.95
N ILE A 49 10.15 2.61 6.82
CA ILE A 49 11.38 3.40 6.83
C ILE A 49 11.09 4.82 7.33
N LEU A 50 9.99 5.43 6.87
CA LEU A 50 9.60 6.76 7.29
C LEU A 50 9.19 6.78 8.77
N ASP A 51 8.43 5.80 9.23
CA ASP A 51 8.08 5.62 10.64
C ASP A 51 9.35 5.57 11.50
N VAL A 52 10.32 4.70 11.18
CA VAL A 52 11.58 4.62 11.93
C VAL A 52 12.37 5.94 11.88
N HIS A 53 12.44 6.61 10.73
CA HIS A 53 13.16 7.89 10.59
C HIS A 53 12.49 9.02 11.39
N VAL A 54 11.18 9.15 11.30
CA VAL A 54 10.39 10.18 12.00
C VAL A 54 10.44 9.93 13.50
N PHE A 55 10.26 8.68 13.93
CA PHE A 55 10.39 8.29 15.33
C PHE A 55 11.77 8.62 15.88
N ASN A 56 12.84 8.21 15.18
CA ASN A 56 14.21 8.42 15.65
C ASN A 56 14.57 9.92 15.72
N ARG A 57 14.08 10.72 14.77
CA ARG A 57 14.26 12.18 14.76
C ARG A 57 13.49 12.88 15.89
N LEU A 58 12.23 12.49 16.12
CA LEU A 58 11.38 13.13 17.13
C LEU A 58 11.63 12.62 18.55
N ARG A 59 12.22 11.43 18.71
CA ARG A 59 12.65 10.92 20.03
C ARG A 59 13.66 11.83 20.73
N GLN A 60 14.41 12.63 19.97
CA GLN A 60 15.35 13.61 20.52
C GLN A 60 14.65 14.83 21.16
N ASN A 61 13.34 15.01 20.93
CA ASN A 61 12.57 16.08 21.54
C ASN A 61 12.03 15.68 22.93
N ARG A 62 11.91 16.66 23.84
CA ARG A 62 11.41 16.46 25.22
C ARG A 62 9.95 15.99 25.33
N ARG A 63 9.19 15.98 24.23
CA ARG A 63 7.76 15.61 24.21
C ARG A 63 7.60 14.18 23.71
N TRP A 64 7.63 13.23 24.63
CA TRP A 64 7.61 11.79 24.34
C TRP A 64 6.37 11.32 23.56
N TRP A 65 5.22 11.98 23.74
CA TRP A 65 3.96 11.68 23.04
C TRP A 65 3.95 12.08 21.57
N LEU A 66 4.76 13.07 21.18
CA LEU A 66 4.73 13.61 19.82
C LEU A 66 5.38 12.64 18.82
N ALA A 67 6.41 11.91 19.27
CA ALA A 67 7.14 10.96 18.44
C ALA A 67 6.25 9.81 17.91
N PRO A 68 5.52 9.03 18.75
CA PRO A 68 4.69 7.93 18.26
C PRO A 68 3.50 8.41 17.42
N THR A 69 2.82 9.50 17.79
CA THR A 69 1.68 10.02 17.02
C THR A 69 2.09 10.56 15.65
N ALA A 70 3.17 11.34 15.58
CA ALA A 70 3.63 11.85 14.29
C ALA A 70 4.17 10.72 13.41
N SER A 71 4.93 9.79 13.98
CA SER A 71 5.54 8.68 13.26
C SER A 71 4.50 7.80 12.58
N THR A 72 3.48 7.37 13.34
CA THR A 72 2.37 6.57 12.81
C THR A 72 1.57 7.33 11.77
N LEU A 73 1.31 8.63 11.99
CA LEU A 73 0.55 9.46 11.07
C LEU A 73 1.29 9.63 9.72
N PHE A 74 2.57 9.99 9.75
CA PHE A 74 3.39 10.14 8.54
C PHE A 74 3.65 8.80 7.85
N GLY A 75 3.90 7.73 8.60
CA GLY A 75 4.06 6.38 8.06
C GLY A 75 2.84 5.92 7.28
N ASN A 76 1.63 6.10 7.84
CA ASN A 76 0.37 5.72 7.18
C ASN A 76 0.04 6.59 5.97
N ILE A 77 0.36 7.89 5.99
CA ILE A 77 0.25 8.77 4.81
C ILE A 77 1.11 8.22 3.69
N SER A 78 2.39 7.98 3.99
CA SER A 78 3.35 7.53 3.00
C SER A 78 3.00 6.16 2.45
N ASP A 79 2.54 5.22 3.29
CA ASP A 79 2.07 3.91 2.86
C ASP A 79 0.89 4.03 1.89
N THR A 80 -0.15 4.77 2.28
CA THR A 80 -1.36 4.93 1.46
C THR A 80 -1.04 5.61 0.12
N LEU A 81 -0.30 6.73 0.14
CA LEU A 81 0.07 7.44 -1.08
C LEU A 81 0.98 6.60 -1.98
N ALA A 82 1.98 5.92 -1.42
CA ALA A 82 2.88 5.07 -2.20
C ALA A 82 2.15 3.87 -2.80
N PHE A 83 1.21 3.27 -2.06
CA PHE A 83 0.36 2.19 -2.58
C PHE A 83 -0.44 2.66 -3.78
N PHE A 84 -1.27 3.70 -3.64
CA PHE A 84 -2.13 4.17 -4.73
C PHE A 84 -1.32 4.70 -5.91
N PHE A 85 -0.18 5.34 -5.66
CA PHE A 85 0.74 5.77 -6.70
C PHE A 85 1.28 4.57 -7.49
N ILE A 86 1.92 3.59 -6.85
CA ILE A 86 2.54 2.47 -7.57
C ILE A 86 1.48 1.53 -8.18
N ALA A 87 0.35 1.34 -7.48
CA ALA A 87 -0.73 0.45 -7.89
C ALA A 87 -1.53 1.00 -9.06
N PHE A 88 -1.77 2.32 -9.14
CA PHE A 88 -2.73 2.91 -10.09
C PHE A 88 -2.15 3.99 -11.01
N TRP A 89 -0.92 4.48 -10.78
CA TRP A 89 -0.26 5.35 -11.74
C TRP A 89 -0.13 4.64 -13.09
N ARG A 90 -0.74 5.24 -14.12
CA ARG A 90 -0.77 4.70 -15.49
C ARG A 90 -1.28 3.25 -15.54
N SER A 91 -2.28 2.92 -14.73
CA SER A 91 -2.96 1.61 -14.76
C SER A 91 -3.78 1.45 -16.05
N PRO A 92 -4.04 0.21 -16.50
CA PRO A 92 -4.96 -0.04 -17.60
C PRO A 92 -6.40 0.40 -17.31
N ASP A 93 -6.74 0.61 -16.03
CA ASP A 93 -8.01 1.17 -15.60
C ASP A 93 -7.93 2.71 -15.61
N ALA A 94 -8.59 3.32 -16.60
CA ALA A 94 -8.54 4.77 -16.87
C ALA A 94 -9.13 5.61 -15.73
N PHE A 95 -10.15 5.09 -15.03
CA PHE A 95 -10.76 5.78 -13.90
C PHE A 95 -9.78 5.84 -12.72
N MET A 96 -9.21 4.70 -12.34
CA MET A 96 -8.24 4.65 -11.25
C MET A 96 -6.98 5.45 -11.59
N ALA A 97 -6.50 5.41 -12.83
CA ALA A 97 -5.32 6.17 -13.24
C ALA A 97 -5.55 7.70 -13.24
N GLY A 98 -6.78 8.17 -13.46
CA GLY A 98 -7.14 9.59 -13.39
C GLY A 98 -7.38 10.09 -11.97
N HIS A 99 -8.01 9.26 -11.12
CA HIS A 99 -8.51 9.66 -9.80
C HIS A 99 -7.73 9.10 -8.61
N TRP A 100 -6.62 8.37 -8.81
CA TRP A 100 -5.88 7.72 -7.72
C TRP A 100 -5.51 8.65 -6.56
N MET A 101 -5.22 9.94 -6.84
CA MET A 101 -4.92 10.94 -5.79
C MET A 101 -6.13 11.25 -4.92
N GLU A 102 -7.30 11.44 -5.54
CA GLU A 102 -8.55 11.71 -4.82
C GLU A 102 -8.95 10.50 -3.96
N ILE A 103 -8.85 9.31 -4.53
CA ILE A 103 -9.16 8.05 -3.83
C ILE A 103 -8.20 7.84 -2.65
N ALA A 104 -6.90 8.05 -2.85
CA ALA A 104 -5.91 7.92 -1.79
C ALA A 104 -6.15 8.92 -0.65
N LEU A 105 -6.53 10.16 -0.98
CA LEU A 105 -6.80 11.19 0.01
C LEU A 105 -8.07 10.89 0.80
N VAL A 106 -9.14 10.44 0.13
CA VAL A 106 -10.38 10.04 0.80
C VAL A 106 -10.14 8.83 1.71
N ASP A 107 -9.46 7.79 1.22
CA ASP A 107 -9.10 6.59 2.02
C ASP A 107 -8.30 6.99 3.28
N TYR A 108 -7.30 7.86 3.10
CA TYR A 108 -6.50 8.35 4.21
C TYR A 108 -7.32 9.19 5.21
N CYS A 109 -8.18 10.09 4.73
CA CYS A 109 -9.08 10.85 5.60
C CYS A 109 -9.98 9.92 6.43
N PHE A 110 -10.55 8.88 5.83
CA PHE A 110 -11.33 7.87 6.55
C PHE A 110 -10.49 7.14 7.61
N LYS A 111 -9.26 6.73 7.29
CA LYS A 111 -8.34 6.07 8.24
C LYS A 111 -7.96 6.94 9.44
N VAL A 112 -7.98 8.27 9.31
CA VAL A 112 -7.64 9.20 10.41
C VAL A 112 -8.87 9.55 11.26
N LEU A 113 -10.06 9.55 10.66
CA LEU A 113 -11.30 9.95 11.32
C LEU A 113 -11.93 8.85 12.20
N ILE A 114 -11.68 7.57 11.88
CA ILE A 114 -12.22 6.39 12.55
C ILE A 114 -11.14 5.73 13.38
#